data_AF-A0A376VLG1-F1
#
_entry.id   AF-A0A376VLG1-F1
#
_cell.length_a   1.000
_cell.length_b   1.000
_cell.length_c   1.000
_cell.angle_alpha   90.00
_cell.angle_beta   90.00
_cell.angle_gamma   90.00
#
_symmetry.space_group_name_H-M   'P 1'
#
loop_
_entity.id
_entity.type
_entity.pdbx_description
1 polymer ?
#
loop_
_entity_poly.entity_id
_entity_poly.type
_entity_poly.pdbx_seq_one_letter_code
_entity_poly.pdbx_strand_id
1 'polypeptide(L)'
;MNKEEQYLLFALSTPMEILNQGCKPAHDSPKMYTGIKEFDLSSSWGINNRDDLIQTIYQMTDDGHANDLAGLYLTWHRSSPEEWKALIAGGSERGLIYTQFVAQTAMCCGEGGIKAWDYVRMGFLSRVGVLNKWLTEEESLWLHRASMSEHTITITAGCTIFLPIH
;
A
#
# COMPACT_ATOMS: atom_id res chain seq x y z
N MET A 1 17.63 -8.27 11.47
CA MET A 1 17.15 -8.44 10.09
C MET A 1 18.37 -8.60 9.21
N ASN A 2 18.38 -9.63 8.38
CA ASN A 2 19.46 -9.84 7.43
C ASN A 2 19.29 -8.89 6.22
N LYS A 3 20.30 -8.87 5.35
CA LYS A 3 20.35 -7.96 4.20
C LYS A 3 19.35 -8.31 3.09
N GLU A 4 19.02 -9.58 2.94
CA GLU A 4 18.02 -10.04 1.97
C GLU A 4 16.61 -9.61 2.37
N GLU A 5 16.27 -9.74 3.65
CA GLU A 5 15.01 -9.25 4.22
C GLU A 5 14.85 -7.73 4.04
N GLN A 6 15.93 -6.96 4.23
CA GLN A 6 15.94 -5.52 3.94
C GLN A 6 15.63 -5.22 2.48
N TYR A 7 16.26 -5.93 1.55
CA TYR A 7 16.03 -5.73 0.11
C TYR A 7 14.62 -6.12 -0.32
N LEU A 8 14.05 -7.17 0.27
CA LEU A 8 12.65 -7.52 0.06
C LEU A 8 11.74 -6.37 0.51
N LEU A 9 11.97 -5.79 1.69
CA LEU A 9 11.18 -4.64 2.16
C LEU A 9 11.33 -3.42 1.25
N PHE A 10 12.53 -3.14 0.74
CA PHE A 10 12.71 -2.04 -0.21
C PHE A 10 11.96 -2.30 -1.53
N ALA A 11 11.99 -3.55 -2.02
CA ALA A 11 11.27 -3.94 -3.23
C ALA A 11 9.75 -3.77 -3.13
N LEU A 12 9.16 -3.80 -1.93
CA LEU A 12 7.72 -3.56 -1.74
C LEU A 12 7.29 -2.16 -2.17
N SER A 13 8.18 -1.18 -2.10
CA SER A 13 7.86 0.19 -2.50
C SER A 13 8.00 0.46 -4.01
N THR A 14 8.52 -0.50 -4.78
CA THR A 14 8.78 -0.40 -6.23
C THR A 14 7.56 0.04 -7.04
N PRO A 15 6.31 -0.40 -6.74
CA PRO A 15 5.16 0.05 -7.52
C PRO A 15 4.92 1.57 -7.45
N MET A 16 5.46 2.28 -6.44
CA MET A 16 5.35 3.75 -6.33
C MET A 16 6.24 4.51 -7.32
N GLU A 17 7.12 3.82 -8.04
CA GLU A 17 7.98 4.41 -9.06
C GLU A 17 7.18 4.93 -10.26
N ILE A 18 6.11 4.23 -10.63
CA ILE A 18 5.28 4.60 -11.78
C ILE A 18 4.56 5.93 -11.57
N LEU A 19 4.30 6.30 -10.32
CA LEU A 19 3.61 7.52 -9.93
C LEU A 19 4.55 8.74 -9.87
N ASN A 20 5.87 8.51 -9.86
CA ASN A 20 6.87 9.56 -9.63
C ASN A 20 7.87 9.62 -10.79
N GLN A 21 7.33 9.81 -12.00
CA GLN A 21 8.11 9.86 -13.24
C GLN A 21 9.20 10.94 -13.16
N GLY A 22 10.42 10.58 -13.59
CA GLY A 22 11.58 11.48 -13.55
C GLY A 22 12.46 11.32 -12.30
N CYS A 23 12.02 10.61 -11.27
CA CYS A 23 12.87 10.22 -10.15
C CYS A 23 13.68 8.96 -10.48
N LYS A 24 14.87 8.81 -9.86
CA LYS A 24 15.72 7.62 -10.02
C LYS A 24 15.58 6.70 -8.80
N PRO A 25 14.76 5.63 -8.87
CA PRO A 25 14.57 4.74 -7.73
C PRO A 25 15.85 4.02 -7.33
N ALA A 26 15.97 3.73 -6.04
CA ALA A 26 16.92 2.77 -5.52
C ALA A 26 16.15 1.52 -5.08
N HIS A 27 16.75 0.33 -5.23
CA HIS A 27 16.15 -0.93 -4.74
C HIS A 27 16.99 -1.59 -3.65
N ASP A 28 18.21 -1.11 -3.44
CA ASP A 28 19.22 -1.63 -2.50
C ASP A 28 19.56 -0.63 -1.39
N SER A 29 18.77 0.43 -1.26
CA SER A 29 19.01 1.56 -0.36
C SER A 29 17.80 1.85 0.51
N PRO A 30 17.98 2.28 1.77
CA PRO A 30 16.88 2.74 2.61
C PRO A 30 16.21 4.01 2.07
N LYS A 31 16.89 4.78 1.21
CA LYS A 31 16.31 5.96 0.55
C LYS A 31 15.59 5.55 -0.71
N MET A 32 14.37 6.08 -0.91
CA MET A 32 13.54 5.75 -2.08
C MET A 32 14.21 6.12 -3.41
N TYR A 33 14.83 7.31 -3.46
CA TYR A 33 15.41 7.87 -4.68
C TYR A 33 16.88 8.24 -4.50
N THR A 34 17.62 8.20 -5.61
CA THR A 34 19.01 8.65 -5.72
C THR A 34 19.12 9.97 -6.47
N GLY A 35 20.20 10.72 -6.24
CA GLY A 35 20.49 11.96 -6.96
C GLY A 35 19.68 13.19 -6.53
N ILE A 36 18.74 13.03 -5.60
CA ILE A 36 17.98 14.12 -4.98
C ILE A 36 18.25 14.16 -3.47
N LYS A 37 18.12 15.35 -2.87
CA LYS A 37 18.36 15.55 -1.43
C LYS A 37 17.11 15.34 -0.60
N GLU A 38 15.95 15.66 -1.17
CA GLU A 38 14.64 15.60 -0.55
C GLU A 38 13.59 15.35 -1.64
N PHE A 39 12.43 14.88 -1.21
CA PHE A 39 11.28 14.61 -2.03
C PHE A 39 10.06 15.30 -1.42
N ASP A 40 9.33 16.08 -2.22
CA ASP A 40 8.15 16.81 -1.75
C ASP A 40 6.96 15.87 -1.55
N LEU A 41 6.52 15.74 -0.30
CA LEU A 41 5.29 15.02 0.05
C LEU A 41 4.10 15.97 0.30
N SER A 42 4.32 17.28 0.36
CA SER A 42 3.26 18.25 0.66
C SER A 42 2.23 18.29 -0.46
N SER A 43 2.68 18.39 -1.71
CA SER A 43 1.82 18.50 -2.89
C SER A 43 0.91 17.28 -3.12
N SER A 44 1.44 16.07 -2.90
CA SER A 44 0.73 14.82 -3.21
C SER A 44 0.07 14.14 -2.00
N TRP A 45 0.61 14.36 -0.80
CA TRP A 45 0.17 13.66 0.41
C TRP A 45 -0.27 14.59 1.54
N GLY A 46 -0.01 15.91 1.42
CA GLY A 46 -0.26 16.85 2.50
C GLY A 46 0.68 16.67 3.72
N ILE A 47 1.80 15.96 3.55
CA ILE A 47 2.74 15.66 4.64
C ILE A 47 3.87 16.70 4.61
N ASN A 48 4.00 17.47 5.69
CA ASN A 48 4.94 18.59 5.75
C ASN A 48 6.12 18.33 6.70
N ASN A 49 6.00 17.33 7.58
CA ASN A 49 6.99 17.06 8.62
C ASN A 49 6.98 15.57 9.06
N ARG A 50 7.89 15.24 9.98
CA ARG A 50 8.05 13.89 10.56
C ARG A 50 6.79 13.37 11.26
N ASP A 51 6.09 14.22 12.00
CA ASP A 51 4.93 13.81 12.78
C ASP A 51 3.74 13.51 11.86
N ASP A 52 3.52 14.35 10.84
CA ASP A 52 2.55 14.10 9.77
C ASP A 52 2.82 12.75 9.08
N LEU A 53 4.10 12.45 8.81
CA LEU A 53 4.53 11.21 8.17
C LEU A 53 4.18 9.99 9.04
N ILE A 54 4.58 10.02 10.31
CA ILE A 54 4.35 8.92 11.25
C ILE A 54 2.85 8.70 11.46
N GLN A 55 2.09 9.79 11.64
CA GLN A 55 0.63 9.72 11.78
C GLN A 55 -0.03 9.09 10.55
N THR A 56 0.40 9.47 9.35
CA THR A 56 -0.12 8.91 8.10
C THR A 56 0.19 7.40 7.98
N ILE A 57 1.38 6.97 8.39
CA ILE A 57 1.76 5.56 8.41
C ILE A 57 0.91 4.78 9.42
N TYR A 58 0.67 5.31 10.63
CA TYR A 58 -0.19 4.64 11.62
C TYR A 58 -1.63 4.52 11.15
N GLN A 59 -2.20 5.58 10.56
CA GLN A 59 -3.56 5.53 10.00
C GLN A 59 -3.72 4.43 8.93
N MET A 60 -2.72 4.25 8.06
CA MET A 60 -2.74 3.15 7.09
C MET A 60 -2.51 1.77 7.72
N THR A 61 -1.85 1.69 8.87
CA THR A 61 -1.65 0.43 9.62
C THR A 61 -2.97 -0.02 10.25
N ASP A 62 -3.62 0.88 10.99
CA ASP A 62 -4.75 0.54 11.85
C ASP A 62 -6.06 0.44 11.06
N ASP A 63 -6.33 1.40 10.18
CA ASP A 63 -7.62 1.51 9.49
C ASP A 63 -7.53 1.13 8.01
N GLY A 64 -6.36 1.12 7.38
CA GLY A 64 -6.23 1.02 5.93
C GLY A 64 -6.98 2.14 5.18
N HIS A 65 -6.74 2.30 3.87
CA HIS A 65 -7.37 3.43 3.16
C HIS A 65 -8.83 3.17 2.73
N ALA A 66 -9.26 1.91 2.62
CA ALA A 66 -10.64 1.58 2.25
C ALA A 66 -11.17 0.32 2.97
N ASN A 67 -11.58 0.52 4.23
CA ASN A 67 -12.22 -0.50 5.08
C ASN A 67 -13.39 -1.21 4.40
N ASP A 68 -14.21 -0.48 3.64
CA ASP A 68 -15.35 -1.04 2.93
C ASP A 68 -14.95 -2.09 1.89
N LEU A 69 -13.78 -1.92 1.24
CA LEU A 69 -13.27 -2.88 0.27
C LEU A 69 -12.64 -4.10 0.96
N ALA A 70 -11.96 -3.92 2.09
CA ALA A 70 -11.32 -5.02 2.81
C ALA A 70 -12.33 -6.11 3.19
N GLY A 71 -13.50 -5.72 3.70
CA GLY A 71 -14.59 -6.66 3.98
C GLY A 71 -15.08 -7.37 2.73
N LEU A 72 -15.24 -6.66 1.61
CA LEU A 72 -15.70 -7.22 0.35
C LEU A 72 -14.72 -8.23 -0.28
N TYR A 73 -13.40 -7.95 -0.25
CA TYR A 73 -12.40 -8.92 -0.72
C TYR A 73 -12.43 -10.22 0.11
N LEU A 74 -12.53 -10.09 1.44
CA LEU A 74 -12.64 -11.25 2.33
C LEU A 74 -13.90 -12.07 2.04
N THR A 75 -15.05 -11.40 1.87
CA THR A 75 -16.31 -12.05 1.52
C THR A 75 -16.22 -12.74 0.17
N TRP A 76 -15.67 -12.08 -0.86
CA TRP A 76 -15.55 -12.66 -2.20
C TRP A 76 -14.79 -13.99 -2.21
N HIS A 77 -13.67 -14.08 -1.49
CA HIS A 77 -12.85 -15.30 -1.43
C HIS A 77 -13.49 -16.44 -0.61
N ARG A 78 -14.47 -16.12 0.25
CA ARG A 78 -15.10 -17.08 1.16
C ARG A 78 -16.53 -17.46 0.78
N SER A 79 -17.12 -16.75 -0.19
CA SER A 79 -18.47 -16.99 -0.68
C SER A 79 -18.47 -17.86 -1.94
N SER A 80 -19.50 -18.70 -2.07
CA SER A 80 -19.89 -19.30 -3.33
C SER A 80 -20.41 -18.24 -4.32
N PRO A 81 -20.42 -18.52 -5.64
CA PRO A 81 -20.97 -17.60 -6.63
C PRO A 81 -22.43 -17.20 -6.36
N GLU A 82 -23.24 -18.09 -5.79
CA GLU A 82 -24.63 -17.86 -5.43
C GLU A 82 -24.77 -16.91 -4.23
N GLU A 83 -23.94 -17.09 -3.19
CA GLU A 83 -23.90 -16.21 -2.03
C GLU A 83 -23.43 -14.80 -2.41
N TRP A 84 -22.42 -14.70 -3.28
CA TRP A 84 -21.97 -13.42 -3.81
C TRP A 84 -23.06 -12.71 -4.62
N LYS A 85 -23.79 -13.45 -5.47
CA LYS A 85 -24.93 -12.92 -6.23
C LYS A 85 -26.08 -12.43 -5.32
N ALA A 86 -26.34 -13.13 -4.22
CA ALA A 86 -27.35 -12.71 -3.26
C ALA A 86 -26.93 -11.42 -2.52
N LEU A 87 -25.64 -11.29 -2.17
CA LEU A 87 -25.08 -10.09 -1.54
C LEU A 87 -25.25 -8.84 -2.41
N ILE A 88 -24.92 -8.93 -3.71
CA ILE A 88 -25.03 -7.79 -4.64
C ILE A 88 -26.49 -7.40 -4.92
N ALA A 89 -27.44 -8.35 -4.87
CA ALA A 89 -28.84 -8.10 -5.19
C ALA A 89 -29.53 -7.17 -4.17
N GLY A 90 -29.00 -7.04 -2.95
CA GLY A 90 -29.50 -6.15 -1.90
C GLY A 90 -28.73 -4.84 -1.72
N GLY A 91 -27.74 -4.54 -2.57
CA GLY A 91 -26.81 -3.43 -2.38
C GLY A 91 -27.32 -2.06 -2.85
N SER A 92 -26.77 -1.00 -2.27
CA SER A 92 -26.91 0.38 -2.79
C SER A 92 -26.11 0.55 -4.09
N GLU A 93 -26.41 1.57 -4.90
CA GLU A 93 -25.69 1.87 -6.15
C GLU A 93 -24.17 1.99 -5.94
N ARG A 94 -23.75 2.66 -4.87
CA ARG A 94 -22.33 2.75 -4.48
C ARG A 94 -21.74 1.39 -4.06
N GLY A 95 -22.51 0.56 -3.37
CA GLY A 95 -22.10 -0.81 -3.02
C GLY A 95 -21.95 -1.72 -4.24
N LEU A 96 -22.79 -1.53 -5.26
CA LEU A 96 -22.69 -2.25 -6.53
C LEU A 96 -21.38 -1.93 -7.27
N ILE A 97 -20.94 -0.67 -7.29
CA ILE A 97 -19.66 -0.29 -7.88
C ILE A 97 -18.50 -0.99 -7.18
N TYR A 98 -18.45 -0.98 -5.84
CA TYR A 98 -17.37 -1.61 -5.10
C TYR A 98 -17.38 -3.14 -5.24
N THR A 99 -18.56 -3.78 -5.22
CA THR A 99 -18.67 -5.23 -5.43
C THR A 99 -18.26 -5.64 -6.85
N GLN A 100 -18.61 -4.87 -7.88
CA GLN A 100 -18.14 -5.12 -9.24
C GLN A 100 -16.63 -4.97 -9.37
N PHE A 101 -16.06 -3.92 -8.77
CA PHE A 101 -14.62 -3.72 -8.72
C PHE A 101 -13.92 -4.92 -8.08
N VAL A 102 -14.35 -5.34 -6.87
CA VAL A 102 -13.79 -6.51 -6.17
C VAL A 102 -13.91 -7.77 -7.02
N ALA A 103 -15.05 -8.02 -7.66
CA ALA A 103 -15.22 -9.21 -8.50
C ALA A 103 -14.26 -9.26 -9.69
N GLN A 104 -13.82 -8.10 -10.20
CA GLN A 104 -12.86 -8.01 -11.30
C GLN A 104 -11.41 -8.16 -10.85
N THR A 105 -11.08 -7.80 -9.60
CA THR A 105 -9.70 -7.70 -9.12
C THR A 105 -9.33 -8.75 -8.07
N ALA A 106 -10.29 -9.39 -7.40
CA ALA A 106 -10.04 -10.31 -6.29
C ALA A 106 -9.11 -11.47 -6.63
N MET A 107 -9.24 -12.05 -7.83
CA MET A 107 -8.32 -13.10 -8.28
C MET A 107 -6.86 -12.65 -8.37
N CYS A 108 -6.61 -11.36 -8.61
CA CYS A 108 -5.26 -10.80 -8.69
C CYS A 108 -4.74 -10.29 -7.34
N CYS A 109 -5.61 -9.73 -6.51
CA CYS A 109 -5.24 -9.11 -5.23
C CYS A 109 -5.24 -10.08 -4.04
N GLY A 110 -5.97 -11.19 -4.13
CA GLY A 110 -6.15 -12.13 -3.01
C GLY A 110 -6.98 -11.56 -1.86
N GLU A 111 -7.07 -12.31 -0.75
CA GLU A 111 -7.88 -11.94 0.43
C GLU A 111 -7.44 -10.63 1.08
N GLY A 112 -6.14 -10.31 1.00
CA GLY A 112 -5.59 -9.04 1.50
C GLY A 112 -6.06 -7.82 0.70
N GLY A 113 -6.62 -8.02 -0.50
CA GLY A 113 -7.22 -6.97 -1.31
C GLY A 113 -6.31 -5.76 -1.48
N ILE A 114 -6.87 -4.58 -1.22
CA ILE A 114 -6.14 -3.32 -1.27
C ILE A 114 -5.17 -3.08 -0.09
N LYS A 115 -5.19 -3.90 0.98
CA LYS A 115 -4.21 -3.73 2.06
C LYS A 115 -2.78 -3.93 1.56
N ALA A 116 -2.59 -4.81 0.57
CA ALA A 116 -1.31 -4.96 -0.13
C ALA A 116 -0.79 -3.62 -0.69
N TRP A 117 -1.70 -2.77 -1.19
CA TRP A 117 -1.37 -1.44 -1.68
C TRP A 117 -1.01 -0.46 -0.56
N ASP A 118 -1.68 -0.54 0.59
CA ASP A 118 -1.31 0.28 1.75
C ASP A 118 0.11 -0.05 2.22
N TYR A 119 0.51 -1.33 2.23
CA TYR A 119 1.91 -1.71 2.53
C TYR A 119 2.93 -1.18 1.52
N VAL A 120 2.58 -1.13 0.24
CA VAL A 120 3.41 -0.49 -0.79
C VAL A 120 3.59 1.00 -0.48
N ARG A 121 2.50 1.70 -0.13
CA ARG A 121 2.51 3.13 0.22
C ARG A 121 3.30 3.42 1.48
N MET A 122 3.16 2.60 2.51
CA MET A 122 3.95 2.67 3.75
C MET A 122 5.43 2.37 3.46
N GLY A 123 5.65 1.34 2.63
CA GLY A 123 6.88 1.05 1.90
C GLY A 123 7.62 2.31 1.45
N PHE A 124 6.93 3.05 0.60
CA PHE A 124 7.41 4.29 0.02
C PHE A 124 7.60 5.42 1.05
N LEU A 125 6.60 5.68 1.89
CA LEU A 125 6.63 6.79 2.85
C LEU A 125 7.79 6.67 3.84
N SER A 126 8.06 5.48 4.39
CA SER A 126 9.19 5.32 5.33
C SER A 126 10.53 5.58 4.64
N ARG A 127 10.71 5.11 3.39
CA ARG A 127 11.93 5.32 2.60
C ARG A 127 12.11 6.78 2.17
N VAL A 128 11.02 7.49 1.90
CA VAL A 128 11.04 8.93 1.68
C VAL A 128 11.35 9.67 2.99
N GLY A 129 10.86 9.20 4.13
CA GLY A 129 11.24 9.71 5.45
C GLY A 129 12.75 9.65 5.70
N VAL A 130 13.42 8.56 5.30
CA VAL A 130 14.89 8.46 5.34
C VAL A 130 15.56 9.43 4.37
N LEU A 131 15.02 9.56 3.15
CA LEU A 131 15.54 10.50 2.15
C LEU A 131 15.47 11.95 2.67
N ASN A 132 14.34 12.35 3.23
CA ASN A 132 14.08 13.68 3.78
C ASN A 132 14.72 13.90 5.15
N LYS A 133 15.42 12.90 5.70
CA LYS A 133 16.07 12.93 7.02
C LYS A 133 15.09 13.13 8.19
N TRP A 134 13.83 12.75 7.99
CA TRP A 134 12.82 12.72 9.06
C TRP A 134 12.89 11.42 9.85
N LEU A 135 13.36 10.35 9.22
CA LEU A 135 13.56 9.04 9.84
C LEU A 135 15.02 8.59 9.68
N THR A 136 15.49 7.85 10.66
CA THR A 136 16.67 6.99 10.53
C THR A 136 16.32 5.73 9.74
N GLU A 137 17.34 5.04 9.22
CA GLU A 137 17.14 3.73 8.58
C GLU A 137 16.50 2.72 9.54
N GLU A 138 16.92 2.72 10.81
CA GLU A 138 16.36 1.82 11.82
C GLU A 138 14.87 2.07 12.07
N GLU A 139 14.45 3.32 12.22
CA GLU A 139 13.05 3.70 12.37
C GLU A 139 12.22 3.30 11.14
N SER A 140 12.75 3.53 9.93
CA SER A 140 12.08 3.14 8.69
C SER A 140 11.88 1.63 8.60
N LEU A 141 12.89 0.83 8.94
CA LEU A 141 12.81 -0.62 8.93
C LEU A 141 11.89 -1.16 10.03
N TRP A 142 11.84 -0.50 11.19
CA TRP A 142 10.90 -0.84 12.24
C TRP A 142 9.46 -0.58 11.79
N LEU A 143 9.17 0.60 11.23
CA LEU A 143 7.85 0.96 10.71
C LEU A 143 7.39 -0.02 9.62
N HIS A 144 8.25 -0.34 8.65
CA HIS A 144 7.92 -1.34 7.62
C HIS A 144 7.56 -2.70 8.19
N ARG A 145 8.32 -3.19 9.17
CA ARG A 145 8.07 -4.50 9.77
C ARG A 145 6.83 -4.52 10.65
N ALA A 146 6.65 -3.51 11.49
CA ALA A 146 5.52 -3.43 12.41
C ALA A 146 4.21 -3.59 11.64
N SER A 147 4.09 -2.87 10.52
CA SER A 147 2.94 -2.94 9.64
C SER A 147 2.72 -4.31 9.00
N MET A 148 3.79 -5.02 8.63
CA MET A 148 3.68 -6.35 7.99
C MET A 148 3.49 -7.51 8.97
N SER A 149 3.91 -7.35 10.23
CA SER A 149 3.88 -8.44 11.21
C SER A 149 2.48 -8.88 11.63
N GLU A 150 1.46 -8.09 11.32
CA GLU A 150 0.07 -8.43 11.66
C GLU A 150 -0.58 -9.37 10.64
N HIS A 151 -0.10 -9.45 9.38
CA HIS A 151 -0.76 -10.21 8.32
C HIS A 151 0.24 -10.89 7.36
N THR A 152 0.10 -12.21 7.12
CA THR A 152 0.88 -12.93 6.10
C THR A 152 0.36 -12.57 4.71
N ILE A 153 1.19 -11.93 3.87
CA ILE A 153 0.77 -11.44 2.55
C ILE A 153 1.55 -12.16 1.45
N THR A 154 0.83 -12.71 0.49
CA THR A 154 1.38 -13.17 -0.78
C THR A 154 1.24 -12.04 -1.80
N ILE A 155 2.35 -11.38 -2.15
CA ILE A 155 2.35 -10.38 -3.23
C ILE A 155 2.73 -11.07 -4.53
N THR A 156 1.74 -11.30 -5.39
CA THR A 156 1.98 -11.79 -6.75
C THR A 156 2.41 -10.61 -7.63
N ALA A 157 3.65 -10.64 -8.12
CA ALA A 157 4.17 -9.65 -9.06
C ALA A 157 3.35 -9.69 -10.35
N GLY A 158 2.55 -8.66 -10.61
CA GLY A 158 1.68 -8.56 -11.79
C GLY A 158 0.52 -7.58 -11.68
N CYS A 159 0.27 -6.98 -10.52
CA CYS A 159 -0.86 -6.08 -10.34
C CYS A 159 -0.54 -4.67 -10.86
N THR A 160 -0.94 -4.37 -12.10
CA THR A 160 -1.12 -2.99 -12.56
C THR A 160 -2.39 -2.44 -11.91
N ILE A 161 -2.25 -1.77 -10.77
CA ILE A 161 -3.38 -1.12 -10.09
C ILE A 161 -3.71 0.16 -10.86
N PHE A 162 -4.80 0.13 -11.63
CA PHE A 162 -5.43 1.34 -12.16
C PHE A 162 -6.05 2.11 -10.99
N LEU A 163 -5.47 3.24 -10.62
CA LEU A 163 -6.12 4.22 -9.76
C LEU A 163 -6.87 5.23 -10.65
N PRO A 164 -8.16 5.51 -10.38
CA PRO A 164 -8.81 6.68 -10.95
C PRO A 164 -8.19 7.91 -10.29
N ILE A 165 -7.42 8.66 -11.08
CA ILE A 165 -6.97 10.00 -10.73
C ILE A 165 -8.22 10.88 -10.79
N HIS A 166 -8.63 11.45 -9.65
CA HIS A 166 -9.56 12.59 -9.61
C HIS A 166 -8.76 13.87 -9.41
#